data_AF-A0A2E5DVM6-F1
#
_entry.id   AF-A0A2E5DVM6-F1
#
_cell.length_a   1.000
_cell.length_b   1.000
_cell.length_c   1.000
_cell.angle_alpha   90.00
_cell.angle_beta   90.00
_cell.angle_gamma   90.00
#
_symmetry.space_group_name_H-M   'P 1'
#
loop_
_entity.id
_entity.type
_entity.pdbx_description
1 polymer ?
#
loop_
_entity_poly.entity_id
_entity_poly.type
_entity_poly.pdbx_seq_one_letter_code
_entity_poly.pdbx_strand_id
1 'polypeptide(L)' 'MAKKASYIKVRLESEAGTGYRYYAKRSTKAEYKLRKKKYDPWAVNEETGKRGMHVWFVEKKMPPAKKN' A
#
# COMPACT_ATOMS: atom_id res chain seq x y z
N MET A 1 -15.46 25.86 -9.48
CA MET A 1 -14.14 25.32 -9.09
C MET A 1 -14.34 23.94 -8.47
N ALA A 2 -13.70 22.89 -9.02
CA ALA A 2 -13.76 21.56 -8.39
C ALA A 2 -13.10 21.63 -7.01
N LYS A 3 -13.80 21.20 -5.96
CA LYS A 3 -13.23 21.13 -4.60
C LYS A 3 -12.04 20.16 -4.65
N LYS A 4 -10.84 20.63 -4.30
CA LYS A 4 -9.65 19.78 -4.19
C LYS A 4 -9.96 18.67 -3.19
N ALA A 5 -9.75 17.41 -3.58
CA ALA A 5 -9.94 16.28 -2.69
C ALA A 5 -8.98 16.40 -1.50
N SER A 6 -9.48 16.18 -0.29
CA SER A 6 -8.69 16.18 0.96
C SER A 6 -7.83 14.92 1.11
N TYR A 7 -7.76 14.09 0.08
CA TYR A 7 -7.04 12.82 0.09
C TYR A 7 -6.32 12.57 -1.24
N ILE A 8 -5.19 11.86 -1.15
CA ILE A 8 -4.38 11.40 -2.27
C ILE A 8 -4.49 9.87 -2.31
N LYS A 9 -4.66 9.31 -3.51
CA LYS A 9 -4.55 7.85 -3.70
C LYS A 9 -3.07 7.47 -3.61
N VAL A 10 -2.78 6.41 -2.86
CA VAL A 10 -1.41 5.94 -2.63
C VAL A 10 -1.33 4.44 -2.89
N ARG A 11 -0.14 3.98 -3.25
CA ARG A 11 0.15 2.56 -3.42
C ARG A 11 0.78 2.03 -2.14
N LEU A 12 0.23 0.96 -1.59
CA LEU A 12 0.79 0.24 -0.45
C LEU A 12 1.46 -1.02 -0.98
N GLU A 13 2.75 -1.17 -0.77
CA GLU A 13 3.55 -2.31 -1.25
C GLU A 13 3.96 -3.18 -0.06
N SER A 14 3.85 -4.50 -0.23
CA SER A 14 4.20 -5.50 0.77
C SER A 14 5.67 -5.40 1.16
N GLU A 15 5.99 -5.38 2.45
CA GLU A 15 7.38 -5.46 2.95
C GLU A 15 7.98 -6.85 2.71
N ALA A 16 7.17 -7.89 2.45
CA ALA A 16 7.66 -9.24 2.16
C ALA A 16 8.25 -9.40 0.75
N GLY A 17 8.36 -8.33 -0.05
CA GLY A 17 9.03 -8.36 -1.36
C GLY A 17 8.28 -9.10 -2.46
N THR A 18 7.04 -9.53 -2.21
CA THR A 18 6.21 -10.31 -3.15
C THR A 18 5.69 -9.50 -4.34
N GLY A 19 5.81 -8.17 -4.28
CA GLY A 19 5.22 -7.25 -5.25
C GLY A 19 3.70 -7.09 -5.12
N TYR A 20 3.06 -7.75 -4.14
CA TYR A 20 1.63 -7.59 -3.88
C TYR A 20 1.34 -6.20 -3.33
N ARG A 21 0.25 -5.60 -3.83
CA ARG A 21 -0.03 -4.18 -3.66
C ARG A 21 -1.50 -3.93 -3.36
N TYR A 22 -1.72 -2.95 -2.49
CA TYR A 22 -3.04 -2.36 -2.24
C TYR A 22 -3.06 -0.90 -2.66
N TYR A 23 -4.26 -0.42 -2.99
CA TYR A 23 -4.50 1.02 -3.12
C TYR A 23 -5.23 1.53 -1.88
N ALA A 24 -4.79 2.68 -1.37
CA ALA A 24 -5.41 3.32 -0.24
C ALA A 24 -5.55 4.83 -0.50
N LYS A 25 -6.38 5.49 0.30
CA LYS A 25 -6.47 6.95 0.34
C LYS A 25 -5.74 7.43 1.59
N ARG A 26 -4.76 8.33 1.43
CA ARG A 26 -4.12 9.07 2.53
C ARG A 26 -4.68 10.48 2.57
N SER A 27 -4.98 11.00 3.76
CA SER A 27 -5.33 12.40 3.94
C SER A 27 -4.15 13.30 3.53
N THR A 28 -4.43 14.38 2.80
CA THR A 28 -3.40 15.38 2.44
C THR A 28 -2.79 16.06 3.68
N LYS A 29 -3.46 16.00 4.84
CA LYS A 29 -2.99 16.57 6.11
C LYS A 29 -2.10 15.64 6.93
N ALA A 30 -1.98 14.36 6.55
CA ALA A 30 -1.18 13.41 7.31
C ALA A 30 0.31 13.62 7.03
N GLU A 31 1.10 13.93 8.06
CA GLU A 31 2.55 14.10 7.96
C GLU A 31 3.30 12.77 7.81
N TYR A 32 2.71 11.67 8.28
CA TYR A 32 3.32 10.34 8.23
C TYR A 32 2.89 9.54 6.99
N LYS A 33 3.79 8.66 6.54
CA LYS A 33 3.50 7.66 5.51
C LYS A 33 2.59 6.58 6.07
N LEU A 34 1.60 6.13 5.28
CA LEU A 34 0.75 5.02 5.72
C LEU A 34 1.55 3.72 5.82
N ARG A 35 1.47 3.09 7.00
CA ARG A 35 1.91 1.71 7.24
C ARG A 35 0.72 0.93 7.78
N LYS A 36 0.36 -0.18 7.15
CA LYS A 36 -0.79 -1.01 7.55
C LYS A 36 -0.43 -2.48 7.51
N LYS A 37 -0.87 -3.25 8.52
CA LYS A 37 -0.77 -4.70 8.49
C LYS A 37 -1.94 -5.24 7.68
N LYS A 38 -1.66 -5.94 6.59
CA LYS A 38 -2.66 -6.53 5.69
C LYS A 38 -2.22 -7.93 5.27
N TYR A 39 -3.16 -8.72 4.80
CA TYR A 39 -2.88 -10.04 4.27
C TYR A 39 -2.16 -9.93 2.91
N ASP A 40 -1.05 -10.65 2.78
CA ASP A 40 -0.38 -10.91 1.52
C ASP A 40 -0.46 -12.41 1.22
N PRO A 41 -1.21 -12.82 0.17
CA PRO A 41 -1.37 -14.24 -0.17
C PRO A 41 -0.06 -14.91 -0.62
N TRP A 42 0.94 -14.13 -1.02
CA TRP A 42 2.21 -14.65 -1.54
C TRP A 42 3.35 -14.59 -0.52
N ALA A 43 3.16 -13.92 0.62
CA ALA A 43 4.18 -13.84 1.65
C ALA A 43 4.37 -15.22 2.30
N VAL A 44 5.61 -15.67 2.41
CA VAL A 44 5.95 -16.94 3.06
C VAL A 44 6.14 -16.68 4.55
N ASN A 45 5.44 -17.45 5.37
CA ASN A 45 5.68 -17.46 6.81
C ASN A 45 6.86 -18.38 7.12
N GLU A 46 7.94 -17.83 7.66
CA GLU A 46 9.17 -18.56 8.00
C GLU A 46 8.94 -19.68 9.03
N GLU A 47 7.99 -19.51 9.95
CA GLU A 47 7.71 -20.49 11.01
C GLU A 47 6.98 -21.73 10.50
N THR A 48 6.11 -21.57 9.49
CA THR A 48 5.24 -22.65 9.01
C THR A 48 5.58 -23.13 7.60
N GLY A 49 6.45 -22.40 6.88
CA GLY A 49 6.77 -22.63 5.48
C GLY A 49 5.60 -22.40 4.51
N LYS A 50 4.43 -21.99 5.00
CA LYS A 50 3.22 -21.80 4.20
C LYS A 50 3.16 -20.40 3.62
N ARG A 51 2.53 -20.30 2.44
CA ARG A 51 2.21 -19.02 1.79
C ARG A 51 0.97 -18.42 2.42
N GLY A 52 0.94 -17.09 2.49
CA GLY A 52 -0.19 -16.32 3.00
C GLY A 52 -0.01 -15.89 4.44
N MET A 53 0.40 -14.64 4.68
CA MET A 53 0.45 -14.10 6.03
C MET A 53 0.15 -12.60 6.09
N HIS A 54 -0.19 -12.12 7.28
CA HIS A 54 -0.39 -10.69 7.53
C HIS A 54 0.96 -9.99 7.66
N VAL A 55 1.34 -9.25 6.63
CA VAL A 55 2.59 -8.49 6.56
C VAL A 55 2.31 -7.00 6.61
N TRP A 56 3.36 -6.24 6.88
CA TRP A 56 3.31 -4.81 6.79
C TRP A 56 3.33 -4.37 5.33
N PHE A 57 2.51 -3.38 5.01
CA PHE A 57 2.54 -2.69 3.74
C PHE A 57 2.89 -1.23 3.96
N VAL A 58 3.80 -0.71 3.14
CA VAL A 58 4.33 0.65 3.23
C VAL A 58 3.90 1.48 2.02
N GLU A 59 3.59 2.75 2.28
CA GLU A 59 3.28 3.73 1.25
C GLU A 59 4.44 3.96 0.27
N LYS A 60 4.12 3.77 -1.02
CA LYS A 60 4.92 4.09 -2.18
C LYS A 60 4.13 5.04 -3.10
N LYS A 61 4.88 5.78 -3.92
CA LYS A 61 4.31 6.73 -4.90
C LYS A 61 3.43 5.97 -5.90
N MET A 62 2.27 6.53 -6.23
CA MET A 62 1.46 6.00 -7.33
C MET A 62 2.20 6.14 -8.67
N PRO A 63 2.00 5.20 -9.62
CA PRO A 63 2.45 5.40 -10.98
C PRO A 63 1.80 6.66 -11.56
N PRO A 64 2.51 7.41 -12.42
CA PRO A 64 1.93 8.58 -13.06
C PRO A 64 0.73 8.15 -13.91
N ALA A 65 -0.40 8.82 -13.73
CA ALA A 65 -1.51 8.64 -14.64
C ALA A 65 -1.10 9.18 -16.01
N LYS A 66 -1.38 8.41 -17.07
CA LYS A 66 -1.19 8.88 -18.45
C LYS A 66 -2.03 10.15 -18.64
N LYS A 67 -1.38 11.26 -18.97
CA LYS A 67 -2.07 12.43 -19.52
C LYS A 67 -2.45 12.06 -20.95
N ASN A 68 -3.74 11.87 -21.19
CA ASN A 68 -4.30 11.99 -22.53
C ASN A 68 -4.69 13.45 -22.74
#